data_AF-A0A356ZXW2-F1
#
_entry.id   AF-A0A356ZXW2-F1
#
_cell.length_a   1.000
_cell.length_b   1.000
_cell.length_c   1.000
_cell.angle_alpha   90.00
_cell.angle_beta   90.00
_cell.angle_gamma   90.00
#
_symmetry.space_group_name_H-M   'P 1'
#
loop_
_entity.id
_entity.type
_entity.pdbx_description
1 polymer ?
#
loop_
_entity_poly.entity_id
_entity_poly.type
_entity_poly.pdbx_seq_one_letter_code
_entity_poly.pdbx_strand_id
1 'polypeptide(L)'
;EVARAVYQQGTAYLTLRHLNRDRVYDHFGQLADLLSQRHFDLAQDLLPVAPGAHFSMGGVCTGYFGETRVQSLYAAGEAANTGVHGANRLASNSLLEALVFSARIARHITENLKRPDSFVLPDPPMLSRKAAQTEILRRLGDIMDRHFGVIRHPHLMVQGLERLKSLQTADNHRILQLCLLIGQSALRREESRGAHCRSDFPESETDWAGHLIHLESRGIEFREVSGVLKPR
;
A
#
# COMPACT_ATOMS: atom_id res chain seq x y z
N GLU A 1 -7.61 -12.24 -5.59
CA GLU A 1 -7.74 -13.44 -6.46
C GLU A 1 -7.41 -13.13 -7.92
N VAL A 2 -8.10 -12.20 -8.59
CA VAL A 2 -7.83 -11.85 -10.00
C VAL A 2 -6.35 -11.51 -10.26
N ALA A 3 -5.75 -10.62 -9.45
CA ALA A 3 -4.34 -10.26 -9.61
C ALA A 3 -3.39 -11.47 -9.51
N ARG A 4 -3.69 -12.44 -8.64
CA ARG A 4 -2.89 -13.67 -8.48
C ARG A 4 -3.05 -14.58 -9.71
N ALA A 5 -4.29 -14.75 -10.19
CA ALA A 5 -4.57 -15.53 -11.39
C ALA A 5 -3.85 -14.94 -12.62
N VAL A 6 -3.94 -13.62 -12.82
CA VAL A 6 -3.22 -12.94 -13.90
C VAL A 6 -1.70 -13.12 -13.75
N TYR A 7 -1.16 -12.96 -12.54
CA TYR A 7 0.26 -13.14 -12.27
C TYR A 7 0.75 -14.56 -12.61
N GLN A 8 -0.01 -15.59 -12.26
CA GLN A 8 0.34 -16.99 -12.53
C GLN A 8 0.25 -17.36 -14.03
N GLN A 9 -0.68 -16.76 -14.76
CA GLN A 9 -0.82 -16.98 -16.21
C GLN A 9 0.27 -16.28 -17.03
N GLY A 10 0.94 -15.27 -16.46
CA GLY A 10 2.03 -14.53 -17.10
C GLY A 10 1.59 -13.52 -18.18
N THR A 11 0.44 -13.73 -18.83
CA THR A 11 -0.17 -12.76 -19.75
C THR A 11 -1.69 -12.80 -19.61
N ALA A 12 -2.31 -11.63 -19.57
CA ALA A 12 -3.76 -11.49 -19.58
C ALA A 12 -4.19 -10.33 -20.46
N TYR A 13 -5.41 -10.45 -20.99
CA TYR A 13 -6.03 -9.41 -21.79
C TYR A 13 -7.40 -9.05 -21.21
N LEU A 14 -7.70 -7.76 -21.21
CA LEU A 14 -9.05 -7.24 -20.97
C LEU A 14 -9.76 -7.12 -22.33
N THR A 15 -11.00 -7.61 -22.40
CA THR A 15 -11.82 -7.46 -23.60
C THR A 15 -13.25 -7.07 -23.27
N LEU A 16 -13.78 -6.09 -24.00
CA LEU A 16 -15.16 -5.65 -23.93
C LEU A 16 -15.99 -6.09 -25.15
N ARG A 17 -15.45 -6.97 -26.00
CA ARG A 17 -16.10 -7.47 -27.24
C ARG A 17 -17.51 -8.05 -27.02
N HIS A 18 -17.76 -8.55 -25.81
CA HIS A 18 -19.04 -9.14 -25.42
C HIS A 18 -20.10 -8.09 -25.07
N LEU A 19 -19.72 -6.82 -24.95
CA LEU A 19 -20.61 -5.70 -24.65
C LEU A 19 -21.00 -4.95 -25.94
N ASN A 20 -22.10 -4.21 -25.87
CA ASN A 20 -22.53 -3.35 -26.97
C ASN A 20 -21.51 -2.20 -27.17
N ARG A 21 -21.05 -2.05 -28.41
CA ARG A 21 -20.01 -1.09 -28.81
C ARG A 21 -20.37 0.37 -28.44
N ASP A 22 -21.58 0.81 -28.78
CA ASP A 22 -22.00 2.19 -28.54
C ASP A 22 -22.04 2.49 -27.03
N ARG A 23 -22.58 1.56 -26.23
CA ARG A 23 -22.58 1.68 -24.76
C ARG A 23 -21.17 1.74 -24.17
N VAL A 24 -20.20 1.02 -24.73
CA VAL A 24 -18.81 1.07 -24.27
C VAL A 24 -18.22 2.46 -24.50
N TYR A 25 -18.43 3.05 -25.69
CA TYR A 25 -17.92 4.39 -25.97
C TYR A 25 -18.65 5.49 -25.19
N ASP A 26 -19.97 5.38 -25.03
CA ASP A 26 -20.75 6.34 -24.26
C ASP A 26 -20.30 6.39 -22.79
N HIS A 27 -19.99 5.22 -22.20
CA HIS A 27 -19.60 5.15 -20.79
C HIS A 27 -18.10 5.38 -20.55
N PHE A 28 -17.24 4.95 -21.47
CA PHE A 28 -15.78 4.98 -21.32
C PHE A 28 -15.07 5.86 -22.36
N GLY A 29 -15.74 6.87 -22.89
CA GLY A 29 -15.22 7.70 -24.00
C GLY A 29 -13.80 8.23 -23.78
N GLN A 30 -13.49 8.77 -22.60
CA GLN A 30 -12.14 9.26 -22.27
C GLN A 30 -11.08 8.15 -22.35
N LEU A 31 -11.41 6.93 -21.92
CA LEU A 31 -10.50 5.78 -22.00
C LEU A 31 -10.37 5.31 -23.45
N ALA A 32 -11.46 5.30 -24.21
CA ALA A 32 -11.45 4.96 -25.63
C ALA A 32 -10.57 5.92 -26.43
N ASP A 33 -10.67 7.22 -26.17
CA ASP A 33 -9.82 8.25 -26.79
C ASP A 33 -8.35 8.07 -26.44
N LEU A 34 -8.06 7.74 -25.17
CA LEU A 34 -6.70 7.48 -24.71
C LEU A 34 -6.08 6.23 -25.35
N LEU A 35 -6.90 5.20 -25.60
CA LEU A 35 -6.48 3.95 -26.23
C LEU A 35 -6.35 4.08 -27.75
N SER A 36 -7.21 4.86 -28.39
CA SER A 36 -7.14 5.09 -29.84
C SER A 36 -5.84 5.82 -30.24
N GLN A 37 -5.35 6.73 -29.41
CA GLN A 37 -4.03 7.37 -29.55
C GLN A 37 -2.85 6.37 -29.49
N ARG A 38 -3.08 5.18 -28.92
CA ARG A 38 -2.13 4.07 -28.85
C ARG A 38 -2.47 2.95 -29.84
N HIS A 39 -3.35 3.22 -30.81
CA HIS A 39 -3.81 2.28 -31.82
C HIS A 39 -4.55 1.06 -31.27
N PHE A 40 -5.30 1.24 -30.17
CA PHE A 40 -6.21 0.24 -29.62
C PHE A 40 -7.67 0.70 -29.72
N ASP A 41 -8.56 -0.18 -30.17
CA ASP A 41 -10.01 -0.04 -30.07
C ASP A 41 -10.51 -0.71 -28.78
N LEU A 42 -10.97 0.09 -27.81
CA LEU A 42 -11.49 -0.38 -26.52
C LEU A 42 -12.61 -1.43 -26.64
N ALA A 43 -13.47 -1.34 -27.67
CA ALA A 43 -14.61 -2.24 -27.83
C ALA A 43 -14.26 -3.51 -28.62
N GLN A 44 -13.13 -3.54 -29.33
CA GLN A 44 -12.78 -4.61 -30.27
C GLN A 44 -11.47 -5.31 -29.98
N ASP A 45 -10.52 -4.67 -29.31
CA ASP A 45 -9.20 -5.26 -29.12
C ASP A 45 -9.09 -6.07 -27.83
N LEU A 46 -8.05 -6.90 -27.80
CA LEU A 46 -7.56 -7.53 -26.58
C LEU A 46 -6.54 -6.57 -25.97
N LEU A 47 -6.93 -5.89 -24.90
CA LEU A 47 -6.08 -4.91 -24.24
C LEU A 47 -5.12 -5.63 -23.28
N PRO A 48 -3.79 -5.58 -23.49
CA PRO A 48 -2.86 -6.24 -22.57
C PRO A 48 -2.92 -5.60 -21.19
N VAL A 49 -3.05 -6.42 -20.15
CA VAL A 49 -3.13 -5.96 -18.75
C VAL A 49 -2.17 -6.75 -17.86
N ALA A 50 -1.68 -6.07 -16.83
CA ALA A 50 -0.87 -6.67 -15.79
C ALA A 50 -1.32 -6.16 -14.41
N PRO A 51 -1.12 -6.93 -13.33
CA PRO A 51 -1.40 -6.45 -11.98
C PRO A 51 -0.41 -5.34 -11.62
N GLY A 52 -0.92 -4.26 -11.02
CA GLY A 52 -0.11 -3.17 -10.49
C GLY A 52 -0.40 -2.92 -9.02
N ALA A 53 0.59 -2.38 -8.29
CA ALA A 53 0.34 -1.81 -6.97
C ALA A 53 -0.62 -0.63 -7.10
N HIS A 54 -1.70 -0.63 -6.30
CA HIS A 54 -2.80 0.33 -6.47
C HIS A 54 -3.24 1.01 -5.17
N PHE A 55 -3.14 0.33 -4.02
CA PHE A 55 -3.55 0.88 -2.73
C PHE A 55 -2.67 0.38 -1.60
N SER A 56 -2.37 1.26 -0.64
CA SER A 56 -1.62 0.94 0.58
C SER A 56 -2.55 0.76 1.78
N MET A 57 -2.78 -0.49 2.21
CA MET A 57 -3.55 -0.77 3.44
C MET A 57 -2.73 -0.53 4.73
N GLY A 58 -1.41 -0.59 4.62
CA GLY A 58 -0.50 -0.19 5.70
C GLY A 58 -0.41 1.32 5.82
N GLY A 59 0.28 1.82 6.84
CA GLY A 59 0.45 3.26 7.04
C GLY A 59 0.76 3.59 8.48
N VAL A 60 0.66 4.87 8.83
CA VAL A 60 0.80 5.34 10.21
C VAL A 60 -0.31 4.74 11.07
N CYS A 61 0.04 4.00 12.11
CA CYS A 61 -0.93 3.43 13.03
C CYS A 61 -1.69 4.55 13.77
N THR A 62 -3.01 4.52 13.66
CA THR A 62 -3.88 5.49 14.34
C THR A 62 -4.86 4.82 15.29
N GLY A 63 -5.33 5.58 16.29
CA GLY A 63 -6.50 5.22 17.08
C GLY A 63 -7.82 5.53 16.37
N TYR A 64 -8.93 5.43 17.12
CA TYR A 64 -10.27 5.58 16.56
C TYR A 64 -10.59 7.00 16.09
N PHE A 65 -9.90 8.01 16.61
CA PHE A 65 -10.05 9.42 16.23
C PHE A 65 -8.95 9.88 15.28
N GLY A 66 -8.16 8.97 14.70
CA GLY A 66 -7.07 9.28 13.77
C GLY A 66 -5.78 9.76 14.45
N GLU A 67 -5.73 9.73 15.77
CA GLU A 67 -4.58 10.13 16.58
C GLU A 67 -3.44 9.12 16.44
N THR A 68 -2.20 9.61 16.34
CA THR A 68 -1.01 8.78 16.36
C THR A 68 -0.46 8.66 17.78
N ARG A 69 0.63 7.91 17.96
CA ARG A 69 1.36 7.89 19.25
C ARG A 69 2.11 9.18 19.55
N VAL A 70 2.33 10.02 18.54
CA VAL A 70 2.91 11.35 18.74
C VAL A 70 1.77 12.29 19.07
N GLN A 71 1.85 12.92 20.25
CA GLN A 71 0.82 13.83 20.73
C GLN A 71 0.57 14.95 19.70
N SER A 72 -0.70 15.26 19.47
CA SER A 72 -1.16 16.28 18.52
C SER A 72 -0.82 15.99 17.04
N LEU A 73 -0.30 14.81 16.71
CA LEU A 73 -0.15 14.35 15.32
C LEU A 73 -1.24 13.35 14.98
N TYR A 74 -1.92 13.59 13.86
CA TYR A 74 -3.01 12.77 13.33
C TYR A 74 -2.70 12.30 11.92
N ALA A 75 -3.30 11.18 11.50
CA ALA A 75 -3.22 10.68 10.13
C ALA A 75 -4.59 10.14 9.68
N ALA A 76 -4.88 10.25 8.38
CA ALA A 76 -6.11 9.74 7.77
C ALA A 76 -5.89 9.34 6.32
N GLY A 77 -6.85 8.59 5.77
CA GLY A 77 -6.82 8.09 4.39
C GLY A 77 -5.66 7.11 4.17
N GLU A 78 -5.16 7.06 2.94
CA GLU A 78 -4.16 6.07 2.51
C GLU A 78 -2.79 6.22 3.20
N ALA A 79 -2.52 7.34 3.88
CA ALA A 79 -1.32 7.51 4.69
C ALA A 79 -1.41 6.77 6.05
N ALA A 80 -2.62 6.40 6.49
CA ALA A 80 -2.89 5.83 7.80
C ALA A 80 -3.24 4.35 7.72
N ASN A 81 -2.89 3.62 8.78
CA ASN A 81 -3.53 2.37 9.12
C ASN A 81 -4.59 2.66 10.19
N THR A 82 -5.81 2.91 9.72
CA THR A 82 -7.00 3.14 10.55
C THR A 82 -7.65 1.84 11.05
N GLY A 83 -7.17 0.69 10.57
CA GLY A 83 -7.72 -0.64 10.84
C GLY A 83 -8.89 -1.07 9.96
N VAL A 84 -9.52 -0.18 9.19
CA VAL A 84 -10.79 -0.51 8.49
C VAL A 84 -10.62 -1.40 7.25
N HIS A 85 -9.42 -1.43 6.65
CA HIS A 85 -9.16 -2.19 5.42
C HIS A 85 -8.63 -3.60 5.65
N GLY A 86 -8.18 -3.93 6.87
CA GLY A 86 -7.52 -5.19 7.17
C GLY A 86 -6.37 -5.49 6.18
N ALA A 87 -6.32 -6.72 5.68
CA ALA A 87 -5.31 -7.18 4.73
C ALA A 87 -5.73 -7.03 3.24
N ASN A 88 -6.96 -6.60 2.96
CA ASN A 88 -7.46 -6.39 1.60
C ASN A 88 -8.59 -5.36 1.60
N ARG A 89 -8.30 -4.16 1.09
CA ARG A 89 -9.27 -3.08 0.97
C ARG A 89 -10.39 -3.46 -0.01
N LEU A 90 -11.65 -3.29 0.39
CA LEU A 90 -12.80 -3.39 -0.50
C LEU A 90 -12.88 -2.17 -1.43
N ALA A 91 -13.30 -2.39 -2.68
CA ALA A 91 -13.44 -1.33 -3.67
C ALA A 91 -14.32 -0.18 -3.15
N SER A 92 -14.05 1.05 -3.62
CA SER A 92 -14.76 2.29 -3.26
C SER A 92 -14.66 2.79 -1.81
N ASN A 93 -14.07 2.02 -0.88
CA ASN A 93 -14.02 2.44 0.53
C ASN A 93 -12.92 3.45 0.92
N SER A 94 -11.86 3.68 0.14
CA SER A 94 -10.76 4.56 0.57
C SER A 94 -11.11 6.05 0.57
N LEU A 95 -11.93 6.51 -0.37
CA LEU A 95 -12.40 7.90 -0.34
C LEU A 95 -13.33 8.13 0.87
N LEU A 96 -14.17 7.13 1.17
CA LEU A 96 -15.05 7.17 2.33
C LEU A 96 -14.25 7.15 3.64
N GLU A 97 -13.22 6.32 3.75
CA GLU A 97 -12.30 6.33 4.88
C GLU A 97 -11.70 7.73 5.07
N ALA A 98 -11.13 8.31 4.01
CA ALA A 98 -10.52 9.64 4.09
C ALA A 98 -11.51 10.70 4.57
N LEU A 99 -12.73 10.70 4.03
CA LEU A 99 -13.79 11.65 4.41
C LEU A 99 -14.21 11.47 5.88
N VAL A 100 -14.51 10.23 6.28
CA VAL A 100 -15.01 9.92 7.63
C VAL A 100 -13.96 10.19 8.69
N PHE A 101 -12.72 9.74 8.49
CA PHE A 101 -11.65 9.96 9.46
C PHE A 101 -11.24 11.43 9.53
N SER A 102 -11.19 12.15 8.40
CA SER A 102 -10.87 13.58 8.42
C SER A 102 -11.92 14.39 9.18
N ALA A 103 -13.22 14.14 8.96
CA ALA A 103 -14.29 14.78 9.71
C ALA A 103 -14.22 14.45 11.21
N ARG A 104 -13.92 13.19 11.54
CA ARG A 104 -13.74 12.74 12.93
C ARG A 104 -12.55 13.41 13.62
N ILE A 105 -11.40 13.49 12.95
CA ILE A 105 -10.19 14.17 13.43
C ILE A 105 -10.49 15.64 13.67
N ALA A 106 -11.10 16.34 12.70
CA ALA A 106 -11.40 17.76 12.82
C ALA A 106 -12.27 18.05 14.05
N ARG A 107 -13.30 17.22 14.28
CA ARG A 107 -14.15 17.31 15.46
C ARG A 107 -13.37 17.02 16.75
N HIS A 108 -12.59 15.94 16.77
CA HIS A 108 -11.79 15.56 17.94
C HIS A 108 -10.78 16.65 18.33
N ILE A 109 -10.08 17.22 17.35
CA ILE A 109 -9.17 18.35 17.54
C ILE A 109 -9.94 19.53 18.14
N THR A 110 -11.08 19.91 17.57
CA THR A 110 -11.87 21.06 18.05
C THR A 110 -12.36 20.88 19.49
N GLU A 111 -12.81 19.68 19.85
CA GLU A 111 -13.30 19.34 21.19
C GLU A 111 -12.18 19.24 22.24
N ASN A 112 -10.95 18.91 21.83
CA ASN A 112 -9.84 18.59 22.73
C ASN A 112 -8.62 19.52 22.56
N LEU A 113 -8.78 20.65 21.86
CA LEU A 113 -7.66 21.50 21.47
C LEU A 113 -6.98 22.11 22.70
N LYS A 114 -5.78 21.64 23.00
CA LYS A 114 -4.86 22.31 23.92
C LYS A 114 -3.80 23.04 23.11
N ARG A 115 -3.97 24.35 22.94
CA ARG A 115 -2.97 25.18 22.29
C ARG A 115 -1.82 25.43 23.27
N PRO A 116 -0.56 25.23 22.86
CA PRO A 116 0.56 25.72 23.66
C PRO A 116 0.54 27.25 23.66
N ASP A 117 0.92 27.86 24.79
CA ASP A 117 1.01 29.33 24.91
C ASP A 117 2.08 29.92 23.99
N SER A 118 3.13 29.14 23.70
CA SER A 118 4.18 29.47 22.75
C SER A 118 4.72 28.20 22.07
N PHE A 119 5.15 28.34 20.81
CA PHE A 119 5.79 27.27 20.06
C PHE A 119 6.87 27.87 19.16
N VAL A 120 8.06 27.25 19.14
CA VAL A 120 9.13 27.59 18.21
C VAL A 120 9.09 26.57 17.09
N LEU A 121 8.84 27.04 15.87
CA LEU A 121 8.94 26.20 14.69
C LEU A 121 10.40 25.74 14.55
N PRO A 122 10.67 24.42 14.49
CA PRO A 122 12.00 23.94 14.19
C PRO A 122 12.36 24.34 12.75
N ASP A 123 13.66 24.52 12.50
CA ASP A 123 14.14 24.71 11.13
C ASP A 123 13.73 23.51 10.28
N PRO A 124 13.09 23.73 9.12
CA PRO A 124 12.70 22.63 8.25
C PRO A 124 13.96 21.90 7.77
N PRO A 125 13.95 20.55 7.70
CA PRO A 125 15.09 19.81 7.18
C PRO A 125 15.36 20.22 5.73
N MET A 126 16.63 20.42 5.38
CA MET A 126 17.01 20.69 3.99
C MET A 126 16.65 19.51 3.10
N LEU A 127 15.74 19.72 2.14
CA LEU A 127 15.39 18.73 1.13
C LEU A 127 16.26 18.93 -0.12
N SER A 128 17.11 17.95 -0.46
CA SER A 128 17.91 17.97 -1.68
C SER A 128 17.02 17.71 -2.91
N ARG A 129 16.78 18.73 -3.74
CA ARG A 129 16.00 18.63 -4.99
C ARG A 129 16.77 18.02 -6.17
N LYS A 130 17.82 17.22 -5.94
CA LYS A 130 18.66 16.73 -7.05
C LYS A 130 17.92 15.73 -7.95
N ALA A 131 18.11 15.88 -9.26
CA ALA A 131 17.52 15.08 -10.34
C ALA A 131 17.89 13.57 -10.31
N ALA A 132 18.79 13.13 -9.42
CA ALA A 132 19.10 11.72 -9.19
C ALA A 132 17.93 10.92 -8.56
N GLN A 133 16.82 11.58 -8.22
CA GLN A 133 15.63 10.94 -7.66
C GLN A 133 15.02 9.88 -8.60
N THR A 134 14.92 10.14 -9.91
CA THR A 134 14.20 9.24 -10.84
C THR A 134 14.84 7.86 -10.95
N GLU A 135 16.17 7.77 -11.05
CA GLU A 135 16.86 6.49 -11.25
C GLU A 135 16.83 5.62 -9.99
N ILE A 136 17.01 6.23 -8.81
CA ILE A 136 16.88 5.51 -7.54
C ILE A 136 15.44 5.02 -7.36
N LEU A 137 14.44 5.85 -7.65
CA LEU A 137 13.03 5.46 -7.55
C LEU A 137 12.69 4.31 -8.50
N ARG A 138 13.18 4.38 -9.74
CA ARG A 138 13.03 3.30 -10.73
C ARG A 138 13.66 2.00 -10.23
N ARG A 139 14.88 2.07 -9.67
CA ARG A 139 15.57 0.91 -9.10
C ARG A 139 14.87 0.33 -7.88
N LEU A 140 14.35 1.18 -6.99
CA LEU A 140 13.53 0.75 -5.85
C LEU A 140 12.25 0.05 -6.34
N GLY A 141 11.55 0.64 -7.31
CA GLY A 141 10.38 0.04 -7.95
C GLY A 141 10.69 -1.34 -8.55
N ASP A 142 11.76 -1.45 -9.34
CA ASP A 142 12.25 -2.71 -9.90
C ASP A 142 12.49 -3.79 -8.82
N ILE A 143 13.07 -3.40 -7.68
CA ILE A 143 13.30 -4.34 -6.57
C ILE A 143 11.97 -4.75 -5.95
N MET A 144 11.08 -3.80 -5.69
CA MET A 144 9.77 -4.06 -5.06
C MET A 144 8.89 -4.96 -5.93
N ASP A 145 8.79 -4.69 -7.23
CA ASP A 145 7.97 -5.47 -8.15
C ASP A 145 8.46 -6.91 -8.28
N ARG A 146 9.79 -7.11 -8.39
CA ARG A 146 10.37 -8.45 -8.61
C ARG A 146 10.42 -9.30 -7.35
N HIS A 147 10.62 -8.71 -6.17
CA HIS A 147 10.90 -9.47 -4.94
C HIS A 147 9.75 -9.43 -3.93
N PHE A 148 8.83 -8.46 -4.02
CA PHE A 148 7.73 -8.25 -3.07
C PHE A 148 6.37 -8.07 -3.75
N GLY A 149 6.23 -8.58 -4.99
CA GLY A 149 5.02 -8.48 -5.81
C GLY A 149 3.82 -9.30 -5.32
N VAL A 150 2.99 -9.73 -6.27
CA VAL A 150 1.68 -10.36 -5.99
C VAL A 150 1.81 -11.69 -5.24
N ILE A 151 2.72 -12.56 -5.69
CA ILE A 151 3.08 -13.80 -5.01
C ILE A 151 4.51 -13.67 -4.53
N ARG A 152 4.72 -13.96 -3.24
CA ARG A 152 6.01 -13.72 -2.58
C ARG A 152 6.68 -15.05 -2.30
N HIS A 153 7.87 -15.21 -2.87
CA HIS A 153 8.71 -16.37 -2.64
C HIS A 153 9.76 -16.04 -1.58
N PRO A 154 10.00 -16.91 -0.58
CA PRO A 154 10.90 -16.62 0.54
C PRO A 154 12.30 -16.22 0.08
N HIS A 155 12.87 -16.99 -0.84
CA HIS A 155 14.21 -16.75 -1.37
C HIS A 155 14.31 -15.41 -2.13
N LEU A 156 13.28 -15.03 -2.89
CA LEU A 156 13.24 -13.73 -3.57
C LEU A 156 13.10 -12.58 -2.57
N MET A 157 12.26 -12.72 -1.53
CA MET A 157 12.13 -11.68 -0.50
C MET A 157 13.46 -11.42 0.22
N VAL A 158 14.19 -12.49 0.58
CA VAL A 158 15.53 -12.37 1.18
C VAL A 158 16.49 -11.64 0.24
N GLN A 159 16.55 -12.04 -1.03
CA GLN A 159 17.37 -11.36 -2.04
C GLN A 159 16.98 -9.88 -2.21
N GLY A 160 15.68 -9.58 -2.21
CA GLY A 160 15.15 -8.23 -2.29
C GLY A 160 15.59 -7.36 -1.11
N LEU A 161 15.52 -7.90 0.11
CA LEU A 161 15.99 -7.21 1.31
C LEU A 161 17.49 -6.92 1.26
N GLU A 162 18.31 -7.88 0.85
CA GLU A 162 19.76 -7.67 0.71
C GLU A 162 20.07 -6.61 -0.36
N ARG A 163 19.34 -6.62 -1.49
CA ARG A 163 19.46 -5.57 -2.51
C ARG A 163 19.09 -4.21 -1.96
N LEU A 164 17.98 -4.08 -1.23
CA LEU A 164 17.58 -2.81 -0.61
C LEU A 164 18.64 -2.31 0.37
N LYS A 165 19.15 -3.16 1.27
CA LYS A 165 20.20 -2.79 2.24
C LYS A 165 21.50 -2.35 1.58
N SER A 166 21.83 -2.91 0.41
CA SER A 166 23.03 -2.54 -0.34
C SER A 166 22.96 -1.16 -1.01
N LEU A 167 21.75 -0.56 -1.10
CA LEU A 167 21.59 0.76 -1.68
C LEU A 167 22.06 1.85 -0.71
N GLN A 168 23.13 2.54 -1.06
CA GLN A 168 23.52 3.78 -0.39
C GLN A 168 22.75 4.95 -0.99
N THR A 169 21.77 5.49 -0.27
CA THR A 169 20.98 6.62 -0.77
C THR A 169 20.98 7.76 0.25
N ALA A 170 21.86 8.76 0.06
CA ALA A 170 21.79 10.00 0.81
C ALA A 170 20.48 10.77 0.53
N ASP A 171 20.00 10.72 -0.73
CA ASP A 171 18.93 11.60 -1.21
C ASP A 171 17.52 10.98 -1.21
N ASN A 172 17.33 9.71 -0.77
CA ASN A 172 16.01 9.03 -0.78
C ASN A 172 15.80 8.05 0.38
N HIS A 173 16.49 8.29 1.51
CA HIS A 173 16.45 7.41 2.68
C HIS A 173 15.03 7.03 3.12
N ARG A 174 14.05 7.93 3.02
CA ARG A 174 12.67 7.69 3.47
C ARG A 174 11.94 6.63 2.63
N ILE A 175 12.11 6.65 1.31
CA ILE A 175 11.43 5.68 0.43
C ILE A 175 12.14 4.33 0.52
N LEU A 176 13.47 4.32 0.57
CA LEU A 176 14.22 3.10 0.87
C LEU A 176 13.81 2.49 2.21
N GLN A 177 13.66 3.32 3.25
CA GLN A 177 13.16 2.89 4.55
C GLN A 177 11.77 2.28 4.42
N LEU A 178 10.83 2.92 3.72
CA LEU A 178 9.50 2.35 3.47
C LEU A 178 9.57 0.99 2.76
N CYS A 179 10.40 0.85 1.72
CA CYS A 179 10.64 -0.42 1.04
C CYS A 179 11.17 -1.50 2.00
N LEU A 180 12.11 -1.15 2.89
CA LEU A 180 12.65 -2.06 3.90
C LEU A 180 11.56 -2.47 4.91
N LEU A 181 10.76 -1.53 5.41
CA LEU A 181 9.65 -1.83 6.34
C LEU A 181 8.63 -2.78 5.71
N ILE A 182 8.29 -2.57 4.44
CA ILE A 182 7.39 -3.44 3.67
C ILE A 182 8.02 -4.83 3.49
N GLY A 183 9.26 -4.88 3.02
CA GLY A 183 9.95 -6.14 2.75
C GLY A 183 10.20 -6.98 4.00
N GLN A 184 10.58 -6.35 5.11
CA GLN A 184 10.77 -7.02 6.39
C GLN A 184 9.44 -7.55 6.94
N SER A 185 8.37 -6.76 6.84
CA SER A 185 7.02 -7.22 7.22
C SER A 185 6.58 -8.42 6.39
N ALA A 186 6.83 -8.36 5.07
CA ALA A 186 6.46 -9.43 4.14
C ALA A 186 7.21 -10.73 4.43
N LEU A 187 8.50 -10.66 4.78
CA LEU A 187 9.29 -11.83 5.13
C LEU A 187 8.94 -12.36 6.53
N ARG A 188 8.69 -11.47 7.49
CA ARG A 188 8.40 -11.85 8.89
C ARG A 188 7.05 -12.55 9.03
N ARG A 189 6.07 -12.19 8.21
CA ARG A 189 4.73 -12.77 8.21
C ARG A 189 4.75 -14.10 7.47
N GLU A 190 4.43 -15.17 8.17
CA GLU A 190 4.46 -16.55 7.67
C GLU A 190 3.03 -17.07 7.52
N GLU A 191 2.21 -16.35 6.74
CA GLU A 191 0.86 -16.75 6.33
C GLU A 191 0.53 -16.11 4.97
N SER A 192 -0.62 -16.44 4.41
CA SER A 192 -1.24 -15.70 3.32
C SER A 192 -2.59 -15.16 3.74
N ARG A 193 -2.77 -13.84 3.67
CA ARG A 193 -4.02 -13.17 4.05
C ARG A 193 -4.23 -11.94 3.17
N GLY A 194 -5.38 -11.86 2.51
CA GLY A 194 -5.73 -10.72 1.66
C GLY A 194 -4.72 -10.49 0.53
N ALA A 195 -4.13 -9.29 0.43
CA ALA A 195 -3.12 -8.96 -0.57
C ALA A 195 -1.72 -9.52 -0.25
N HIS A 196 -1.48 -10.00 0.98
CA HIS A 196 -0.26 -10.72 1.33
C HIS A 196 -0.39 -12.18 0.92
N CYS A 197 0.44 -12.64 -0.01
CA CYS A 197 0.44 -14.02 -0.48
C CYS A 197 1.87 -14.55 -0.51
N ARG A 198 2.12 -15.59 0.27
CA ARG A 198 3.39 -16.32 0.32
C ARG A 198 3.23 -17.69 -0.32
N SER A 199 4.18 -18.05 -1.17
CA SER A 199 4.16 -19.35 -1.84
C SER A 199 4.40 -20.52 -0.89
N ASP A 200 5.12 -20.26 0.21
CA ASP A 200 5.53 -21.25 1.21
C ASP A 200 4.62 -21.30 2.45
N PHE A 201 3.75 -20.29 2.61
CA PHE A 201 2.70 -20.24 3.63
C PHE A 201 1.38 -19.83 2.96
N PRO A 202 0.72 -20.75 2.21
CA PRO A 202 -0.40 -20.41 1.33
C PRO A 202 -1.71 -20.14 2.08
N GLU A 203 -1.82 -20.60 3.33
CA GLU A 203 -3.01 -20.47 4.15
C GLU A 203 -2.92 -19.31 5.14
N SER A 204 -4.07 -18.86 5.62
CA SER A 204 -4.15 -17.88 6.71
C SER A 204 -4.14 -18.59 8.06
N GLU A 205 -3.39 -18.09 9.04
CA GLU A 205 -3.28 -18.72 10.36
C GLU A 205 -3.83 -17.82 11.47
N THR A 206 -4.38 -18.43 12.52
CA THR A 206 -5.00 -17.70 13.63
C THR A 206 -3.99 -16.99 14.51
N ASP A 207 -2.77 -17.50 14.63
CA ASP A 207 -1.69 -16.85 15.38
C ASP A 207 -1.23 -15.55 14.71
N TRP A 208 -1.48 -15.42 13.41
CA TRP A 208 -1.26 -14.20 12.66
C TRP A 208 -2.47 -13.25 12.64
N ALA A 209 -3.48 -13.43 13.49
CA ALA A 209 -4.63 -12.54 13.60
C ALA A 209 -4.29 -11.20 14.29
N GLY A 210 -3.48 -10.38 13.62
CA GLY A 210 -2.90 -9.16 14.16
C GLY A 210 -2.11 -8.36 13.13
N HIS A 211 -1.58 -7.23 13.60
CA HIS A 211 -0.81 -6.27 12.83
C HIS A 211 0.68 -6.36 13.17
N LEU A 212 1.54 -6.25 12.14
CA LEU A 212 2.95 -5.97 12.34
C LEU A 212 3.14 -4.46 12.46
N ILE A 213 3.74 -4.01 13.56
CA ILE A 213 3.96 -2.61 13.89
C ILE A 213 5.46 -2.37 13.96
N HIS A 214 5.93 -1.38 13.21
CA HIS A 214 7.31 -0.94 13.24
C HIS A 214 7.45 0.23 14.21
N LEU A 215 8.34 0.08 15.19
CA LEU A 215 8.73 1.12 16.12
C LEU A 215 10.23 1.36 15.98
N GLU A 216 10.64 2.61 15.77
CA GLU A 216 12.05 2.96 15.55
C GLU A 216 12.98 2.43 16.65
N SER A 217 12.54 2.50 17.91
CA SER A 217 13.34 2.08 19.07
C SER A 217 13.29 0.58 19.40
N ARG A 218 12.32 -0.17 18.87
CA ARG A 218 12.04 -1.57 19.27
C ARG A 218 11.97 -2.56 18.11
N GLY A 219 12.05 -2.09 16.87
CA GLY A 219 11.90 -2.92 15.67
C GLY A 219 10.45 -3.32 15.43
N ILE A 220 10.25 -4.57 15.00
CA ILE A 220 8.94 -5.09 14.59
C ILE A 220 8.27 -5.79 15.75
N GLU A 221 7.07 -5.33 16.10
CA GLU A 221 6.19 -5.94 17.09
C GLU A 221 4.92 -6.48 16.43
N PHE A 222 4.41 -7.60 16.94
CA PHE A 222 3.10 -8.10 16.56
C PHE A 222 2.06 -7.67 17.58
N ARG A 223 0.95 -7.08 17.11
CA ARG A 223 -0.19 -6.68 17.93
C ARG A 223 -1.43 -7.44 17.47
N GLU A 224 -1.95 -8.31 18.33
CA GLU A 224 -3.20 -9.02 18.09
C GLU A 224 -4.37 -8.04 17.89
N VAL A 225 -5.30 -8.40 17.00
CA VAL A 225 -6.59 -7.71 16.91
C VAL A 225 -7.46 -8.18 18.07
N SER A 226 -7.86 -7.25 18.93
CA SER A 226 -8.77 -7.53 20.04
C SER A 226 -10.08 -8.15 19.52
N GLY A 227 -10.46 -9.32 20.02
CA GLY A 227 -11.73 -9.99 19.68
C GLY A 227 -11.63 -11.18 18.74
N VAL A 228 -10.44 -11.58 18.30
CA VAL A 228 -10.24 -12.84 17.58
C VAL A 228 -10.12 -13.98 18.59
N LEU A 229 -11.16 -14.81 18.68
CA LEU A 229 -11.13 -16.06 19.45
C LEU A 229 -10.09 -16.98 18.78
N LYS A 230 -8.99 -17.28 19.46
CA LYS A 230 -8.11 -18.37 19.04
C LYS A 230 -8.89 -19.68 19.18
N PRO A 231 -8.95 -20.54 18.15
CA PRO A 231 -9.52 -21.87 18.32
C PRO A 231 -8.72 -22.60 19.40
N ARG A 232 -9.44 -23.21 20.35
CA ARG A 232 -8.85 -24.06 21.39
C ARG A 232 -8.23 -25.32 20.81
#